data_AF-A0A1Y6BL52-F1
#
_entry.id   AF-A0A1Y6BL52-F1
#
_cell.length_a   1.000
_cell.length_b   1.000
_cell.length_c   1.000
_cell.angle_alpha   90.00
_cell.angle_beta   90.00
_cell.angle_gamma   90.00
#
_symmetry.space_group_name_H-M   'P 1'
#
loop_
_entity.id
_entity.type
_entity.pdbx_description
1 polymer ?
#
loop_
_entity_poly.entity_id
_entity_poly.type
_entity_poly.pdbx_seq_one_letter_code
_entity_poly.pdbx_strand_id
1 'polypeptide(L)'
;MLDKMFEQAQNAFKPVNELYTLNTKVLEELADKQKELFTDMVNESMTFAKELGSQKDFSGVYQTQKSYLEGVQNKWVNASTEVYELLTTSQEKAGEVIKGAATV
;
A
#
# COMPACT_ATOMS: atom_id res chain seq x y z
N MET A 1 37.47 -27.09 -0.11
CA MET A 1 37.06 -26.63 -1.47
C MET A 1 35.56 -26.71 -1.66
N LEU A 2 34.92 -27.84 -1.34
CA LEU A 2 33.45 -27.96 -1.34
C LEU A 2 32.76 -26.93 -0.43
N ASP A 3 33.25 -26.71 0.80
CA ASP A 3 32.64 -25.74 1.71
C ASP A 3 32.70 -24.30 1.17
N LYS A 4 33.82 -23.90 0.56
CA LYS A 4 33.96 -22.59 -0.10
C LYS A 4 33.04 -22.44 -1.31
N MET A 5 32.85 -23.50 -2.09
CA MET A 5 31.89 -23.49 -3.21
C MET A 5 30.45 -23.40 -2.70
N PHE A 6 30.15 -24.04 -1.57
CA PHE A 6 28.84 -24.00 -0.94
C PHE A 6 28.53 -22.60 -0.37
N GLU A 7 29.50 -21.96 0.31
CA GLU A 7 29.40 -20.56 0.75
C GLU A 7 29.21 -19.59 -0.43
N GLN A 8 29.98 -19.75 -1.51
CA GLN A 8 29.84 -18.91 -2.70
C GLN A 8 28.47 -19.08 -3.38
N ALA A 9 27.98 -20.31 -3.49
CA ALA A 9 26.65 -20.58 -4.01
C ALA A 9 25.57 -19.94 -3.11
N GLN A 10 25.68 -20.09 -1.79
CA GLN A 10 24.74 -19.52 -0.84
C GLN A 10 24.71 -17.98 -0.91
N ASN A 11 25.88 -17.34 -1.03
CA ASN A 11 25.99 -15.90 -1.20
C ASN A 11 25.45 -15.42 -2.56
N ALA A 12 25.59 -16.22 -3.62
CA ALA A 12 25.05 -15.90 -4.95
C ALA A 12 23.51 -15.94 -4.99
N PHE A 13 22.87 -16.81 -4.22
CA PHE A 13 21.40 -16.91 -4.17
C PHE A 13 20.75 -15.95 -3.17
N LYS A 14 21.50 -15.43 -2.21
CA LYS A 14 20.98 -14.53 -1.16
C LYS A 14 20.25 -13.29 -1.72
N PRO A 15 20.78 -12.55 -2.73
CA PRO A 15 20.07 -11.42 -3.32
C PRO A 15 18.74 -11.81 -3.97
N VAL A 16 18.66 -12.98 -4.59
CA VAL A 16 17.42 -13.50 -5.20
C VAL A 16 16.36 -13.78 -4.13
N ASN A 17 16.77 -14.38 -3.01
CA ASN A 17 15.86 -14.65 -1.89
C ASN A 17 15.38 -13.36 -1.20
N GLU A 18 16.26 -12.36 -1.08
CA GLU A 18 15.91 -11.05 -0.54
C GLU A 18 14.92 -10.30 -1.45
N LEU A 19 15.13 -10.31 -2.76
CA LEU A 19 14.19 -9.74 -3.73
C LEU A 19 12.83 -10.46 -3.74
N TYR A 20 12.84 -11.79 -3.64
CA TYR A 20 11.61 -12.58 -3.52
C TYR A 20 10.83 -12.18 -2.27
N THR A 21 11.52 -12.14 -1.12
CA THR A 21 10.92 -11.72 0.16
C THR A 21 10.36 -10.30 0.09
N LEU A 22 11.09 -9.38 -0.54
CA LEU A 22 10.66 -8.00 -0.74
C LEU A 22 9.37 -7.95 -1.57
N ASN A 23 9.31 -8.65 -2.70
CA ASN A 23 8.12 -8.70 -3.54
C ASN A 23 6.91 -9.27 -2.81
N THR A 24 7.07 -10.35 -2.04
CA THR A 24 5.98 -10.92 -1.24
C THR A 24 5.44 -9.90 -0.25
N LYS A 25 6.32 -9.22 0.50
CA LYS A 25 5.90 -8.18 1.46
C LYS A 25 5.16 -7.03 0.79
N VAL A 26 5.63 -6.58 -0.36
CA VAL A 26 4.94 -5.52 -1.12
C VAL A 26 3.53 -5.95 -1.51
N LEU A 27 3.36 -7.19 -1.97
CA LEU A 27 2.03 -7.71 -2.32
C LEU A 27 1.11 -7.84 -1.11
N GLU A 28 1.65 -8.29 0.03
CA GLU A 28 0.91 -8.35 1.30
C GLU A 28 0.46 -6.95 1.74
N GLU A 29 1.38 -5.98 1.76
CA GLU A 29 1.07 -4.60 2.14
C GLU A 29 0.08 -3.93 1.17
N LEU A 30 0.18 -4.20 -0.13
CA LEU A 30 -0.80 -3.73 -1.12
C LEU A 30 -2.20 -4.33 -0.89
N ALA A 31 -2.26 -5.63 -0.59
CA ALA A 31 -3.53 -6.30 -0.30
C ALA A 31 -4.19 -5.74 0.96
N ASP A 32 -3.40 -5.46 2.00
CA ASP A 32 -3.87 -4.84 3.23
C ASP A 32 -4.38 -3.41 2.98
N LYS A 33 -3.63 -2.58 2.26
CA LYS A 33 -4.06 -1.22 1.88
C LYS A 33 -5.33 -1.22 1.04
N GLN A 34 -5.47 -2.17 0.10
CA GLN A 34 -6.69 -2.30 -0.70
C GLN A 34 -7.90 -2.67 0.17
N LYS A 35 -7.71 -3.60 1.11
CA LYS A 35 -8.76 -4.01 2.05
C LYS A 35 -9.16 -2.87 2.98
N GLU A 36 -8.20 -2.11 3.46
CA GLU A 36 -8.42 -0.92 4.28
C GLU A 36 -9.25 0.11 3.52
N LEU A 37 -8.81 0.52 2.32
CA LEU A 37 -9.55 1.46 1.47
C LEU A 37 -10.99 0.99 1.20
N PHE A 38 -11.18 -0.30 0.88
CA PHE A 38 -12.52 -0.84 0.65
C PHE A 38 -13.40 -0.75 1.91
N THR A 39 -12.87 -1.17 3.05
CA THR A 39 -13.60 -1.12 4.34
C THR A 39 -14.00 0.31 4.68
N ASP A 40 -13.06 1.23 4.47
CA ASP A 40 -13.23 2.64 4.72
C ASP A 40 -14.31 3.28 3.84
N MET A 41 -14.33 2.94 2.55
CA MET A 41 -15.34 3.41 1.60
C MET A 41 -16.74 2.88 1.96
N VAL A 42 -16.84 1.62 2.40
CA VAL A 42 -18.11 1.03 2.87
C VAL A 42 -18.63 1.74 4.12
N ASN A 43 -17.74 1.96 5.11
CA ASN A 43 -18.10 2.65 6.35
C ASN A 43 -18.54 4.09 6.10
N GLU A 44 -17.86 4.79 5.21
CA GLU A 44 -18.17 6.17 4.83
C GLU A 44 -19.49 6.26 4.07
N SER A 45 -19.76 5.32 3.16
CA SER A 45 -21.05 5.21 2.47
C SER A 45 -22.21 4.96 3.43
N MET A 46 -22.00 4.11 4.45
CA MET A 46 -23.00 3.84 5.47
C MET A 46 -23.28 5.07 6.35
N THR A 47 -22.21 5.80 6.70
CA THR A 47 -22.30 7.06 7.44
C THR A 47 -23.06 8.10 6.62
N PHE A 48 -22.71 8.28 5.36
CA PHE A 48 -23.39 9.17 4.43
C PHE A 48 -24.88 8.85 4.30
N ALA A 49 -25.24 7.57 4.09
CA ALA A 49 -26.64 7.16 3.98
C ALA A 49 -27.44 7.49 5.25
N LYS A 50 -26.85 7.25 6.43
CA LYS A 50 -27.45 7.58 7.73
C LYS A 50 -27.64 9.09 7.90
N GLU A 51 -26.61 9.87 7.61
CA GLU A 51 -26.63 11.33 7.73
C GLU A 51 -27.63 11.93 6.76
N LEU A 52 -27.62 11.51 5.50
CA LEU A 52 -28.52 11.99 4.46
C LEU A 52 -29.98 11.73 4.82
N GLY A 53 -30.30 10.52 5.32
CA GLY A 53 -31.65 10.17 5.77
C GLY A 53 -32.16 10.98 6.97
N SER A 54 -31.26 11.65 7.70
CA SER A 54 -31.62 12.51 8.84
C SER A 54 -31.83 13.98 8.48
N GLN A 55 -31.44 14.41 7.27
CA GLN A 55 -31.57 15.80 6.84
C GLN A 55 -33.02 16.16 6.52
N LYS A 56 -33.44 17.36 6.96
CA LYS A 56 -34.82 17.86 6.79
C LYS A 56 -34.95 18.98 5.76
N ASP A 57 -33.83 19.53 5.30
CA ASP A 57 -33.77 20.63 4.36
C ASP A 57 -32.67 20.42 3.33
N PHE A 58 -32.75 21.20 2.25
CA PHE A 58 -31.81 21.12 1.13
C PHE A 58 -30.38 21.51 1.52
N SER A 59 -30.22 22.44 2.47
CA SER A 59 -28.89 22.89 2.90
C SER A 59 -28.14 21.76 3.60
N GLY A 60 -28.80 21.05 4.52
CA GLY A 60 -28.26 19.87 5.19
C GLY A 60 -27.91 18.77 4.19
N VAL A 61 -28.79 18.47 3.24
CA VAL A 61 -28.53 17.51 2.16
C VAL A 61 -27.27 17.88 1.36
N TYR A 62 -27.13 19.16 0.97
CA TYR A 62 -25.97 19.63 0.22
C TYR A 62 -24.67 19.50 1.04
N GLN A 63 -24.67 19.88 2.31
CA GLN A 63 -23.50 19.75 3.16
C GLN A 63 -23.11 18.29 3.38
N THR A 64 -24.06 17.40 3.63
CA THR A 64 -23.80 15.96 3.78
C THR A 64 -23.19 15.36 2.51
N GLN A 65 -23.71 15.73 1.32
CA GLN A 65 -23.10 15.30 0.05
C GLN A 65 -21.69 15.85 -0.13
N LYS A 66 -21.49 17.14 0.17
CA LYS A 66 -20.18 17.79 0.07
C LYS A 66 -19.16 17.11 0.97
N SER A 67 -19.49 16.89 2.24
CA SER A 67 -18.58 16.25 3.21
C SER A 67 -18.25 14.81 2.81
N TYR A 68 -19.22 14.05 2.30
CA TYR A 68 -18.95 12.71 1.76
C TYR A 68 -17.97 12.75 0.58
N LEU A 69 -18.16 13.66 -0.38
CA LEU A 69 -17.27 13.77 -1.53
C LEU A 69 -15.85 14.21 -1.13
N GLU A 70 -15.73 15.18 -0.21
CA GLU A 70 -14.44 15.60 0.34
C GLU A 70 -13.74 14.46 1.09
N GLY A 71 -14.50 13.67 1.87
CA GLY A 71 -13.99 12.49 2.57
C GLY A 71 -13.45 11.43 1.61
N VAL A 72 -14.25 11.02 0.62
CA VAL A 72 -13.85 10.07 -0.43
C VAL A 72 -12.61 10.57 -1.18
N GLN A 73 -12.58 11.85 -1.56
CA GLN A 73 -11.43 12.44 -2.24
C GLN A 73 -10.16 12.33 -1.39
N ASN A 74 -10.24 12.70 -0.11
CA ASN A 74 -9.10 12.64 0.81
C ASN A 74 -8.59 11.22 0.97
N LYS A 75 -9.47 10.24 1.16
CA LYS A 75 -9.08 8.83 1.27
C LYS A 75 -8.42 8.30 0.01
N TRP A 76 -8.93 8.67 -1.15
CA TRP A 76 -8.33 8.29 -2.43
C TRP A 76 -6.90 8.85 -2.59
N VAL A 77 -6.70 10.12 -2.26
CA VAL A 77 -5.39 10.77 -2.32
C VAL A 77 -4.42 10.13 -1.32
N ASN A 78 -4.86 9.87 -0.09
CA ASN A 78 -4.03 9.25 0.94
C ASN A 78 -3.62 7.83 0.52
N ALA A 79 -4.57 6.99 0.12
CA ALA A 79 -4.28 5.63 -0.35
C ALA A 79 -3.31 5.63 -1.55
N SER A 80 -3.48 6.56 -2.49
CA SER A 80 -2.57 6.71 -3.62
C SER A 80 -1.16 7.11 -3.20
N THR A 81 -1.06 8.04 -2.24
CA THR A 81 0.23 8.50 -1.69
C THR A 81 0.96 7.35 -0.99
N GLU A 82 0.25 6.61 -0.15
CA GLU A 82 0.81 5.49 0.59
C GLU A 82 1.28 4.35 -0.33
N VAL A 83 0.50 4.04 -1.39
CA VAL A 83 0.91 3.05 -2.40
C VAL A 83 2.14 3.53 -3.16
N TYR A 84 2.21 4.81 -3.52
CA TYR A 84 3.36 5.39 -4.19
C TYR A 84 4.63 5.31 -3.31
N GLU A 85 4.51 5.66 -2.02
CA GLU A 85 5.60 5.54 -1.05
C GLU A 85 6.06 4.09 -0.91
N LEU A 86 5.13 3.15 -0.74
CA LEU A 86 5.43 1.71 -0.66
C LEU A 86 6.24 1.24 -1.87
N LEU A 87 5.79 1.56 -3.08
CA LEU A 87 6.47 1.16 -4.32
C LEU A 87 7.85 1.81 -4.45
N THR A 88 7.95 3.10 -4.12
CA THR A 88 9.21 3.85 -4.21
C THR A 88 10.26 3.28 -3.25
N THR A 89 9.90 3.11 -1.97
CA THR A 89 10.80 2.53 -0.97
C THR A 89 11.17 1.09 -1.29
N SER A 90 10.26 0.33 -1.89
CA SER A 90 10.55 -1.05 -2.32
C SER A 90 11.52 -1.08 -3.50
N GLN A 91 11.35 -0.17 -4.47
CA GLN A 91 12.30 -0.01 -5.57
C GLN A 91 13.70 0.36 -5.05
N GLU A 92 13.79 1.28 -4.08
CA GLU A 92 15.06 1.66 -3.44
C GLU A 92 15.74 0.46 -2.79
N LYS A 93 15.01 -0.29 -1.96
CA LYS A 93 15.51 -1.52 -1.31
C LYS A 93 15.98 -2.56 -2.32
N ALA A 94 15.22 -2.80 -3.39
CA ALA A 94 15.62 -3.71 -4.45
C ALA A 94 16.92 -3.25 -5.13
N GLY A 95 17.06 -1.94 -5.37
CA GLY A 95 18.27 -1.35 -5.91
C GLY A 95 19.48 -1.52 -4.99
N GLU A 96 19.30 -1.40 -3.67
CA GLU A 96 20.34 -1.66 -2.68
C GLU A 96 20.79 -3.12 -2.67
N VAL A 97 19.85 -4.07 -2.71
CA VAL A 97 20.16 -5.51 -2.79
C VAL A 97 20.99 -5.83 -4.04
N ILE A 98 20.61 -5.29 -5.20
CA ILE A 98 21.34 -5.51 -6.46
C ILE A 98 22.73 -4.86 -6.40
N LYS A 99 22.84 -3.63 -5.90
CA LYS A 99 24.13 -2.95 -5.74
C LYS A 99 25.06 -3.71 -4.80
N GLY A 100 24.54 -4.17 -3.67
CA GLY A 100 25.27 -5.00 -2.71
C GLY A 100 25.80 -6.26 -3.37
N ALA A 101 24.96 -6.97 -4.13
CA ALA A 101 25.34 -8.16 -4.88
C ALA A 101 26.41 -7.92 -5.95
N ALA A 102 26.43 -6.74 -6.58
CA ALA A 102 27.41 -6.38 -7.61
C ALA A 102 28.78 -5.95 -7.03
N THR A 103 28.84 -5.62 -5.74
CA THR A 103 30.07 -5.19 -5.04
C THR A 103 30.76 -6.29 -4.21
N VAL A 104 30.22 -7.51 -4.21
CA VAL A 104 30.77 -8.70 -3.53
C VAL A 104 31.44 -9.63 -4.55
#